data_AF-A0A7X7H0B1-F1
#
_entry.id   AF-A0A7X7H0B1-F1
#
_cell.length_a   1.000
_cell.length_b   1.000
_cell.length_c   1.000
_cell.angle_alpha   90.00
_cell.angle_beta   90.00
_cell.angle_gamma   90.00
#
_symmetry.space_group_name_H-M   'P 1'
#
loop_
_entity.id
_entity.type
_entity.pdbx_description
1 polymer ?
#
loop_
_entity_poly.entity_id
_entity_poly.type
_entity_poly.pdbx_seq_one_letter_code
_entity_poly.pdbx_strand_id
1 'polypeptide(L)' 'EWLSEKKLKGVGFDALSVDPVDSPSNDIHKILLSSGLVILENLRNLDQVGYRPFCMVALPISLTDQDGGPARVMAVLDK' A
#
# COMPACT_ATOMS: atom_id res chain seq x y z
N GLU A 1 10.77 -9.05 -2.67
CA GLU A 1 12.09 -8.80 -3.30
C GLU A 1 11.99 -8.09 -4.65
N TRP A 2 11.37 -8.66 -5.69
CA TRP A 2 11.31 -7.99 -7.01
C TRP A 2 10.73 -6.56 -6.98
N LEU A 3 9.68 -6.31 -6.18
CA LEU A 3 9.08 -4.98 -6.00
C LEU A 3 9.98 -4.02 -5.21
N SER A 4 10.69 -4.50 -4.18
CA SER A 4 11.55 -3.69 -3.30
C SER A 4 12.79 -3.16 -4.01
N GLU A 5 13.18 -3.78 -5.13
CA GLU A 5 14.30 -3.31 -5.96
C GLU A 5 13.89 -2.23 -6.97
N LYS A 6 12.59 -1.91 -7.08
CA LYS A 6 12.09 -0.89 -8.00
C LYS A 6 12.07 0.47 -7.31
N LYS A 7 12.11 1.54 -8.13
CA LYS A 7 11.94 2.93 -7.66
C LYS A 7 10.45 3.25 -7.44
N LEU A 8 9.79 2.50 -6.57
CA LEU A 8 8.39 2.68 -6.20
C LEU A 8 8.31 3.43 -4.87
N LYS A 9 7.18 4.12 -4.65
CA LYS A 9 6.88 4.77 -3.36
C LYS A 9 6.17 3.83 -2.39
N GLY A 10 5.49 2.80 -2.90
CA GLY A 10 4.72 1.86 -2.11
C GLY A 10 3.95 0.87 -2.97
N VAL A 11 3.25 -0.05 -2.31
CA VAL A 11 2.38 -1.07 -2.92
C VAL A 11 1.04 -1.08 -2.19
N GLY A 12 -0.04 -1.32 -2.92
CA GLY A 12 -1.38 -1.43 -2.34
C GLY A 12 -2.18 -2.58 -2.92
N PHE A 13 -3.07 -3.15 -2.12
CA PHE A 13 -3.88 -4.32 -2.47
C PHE A 13 -5.20 -4.38 -1.68
N ASP A 14 -6.16 -5.15 -2.20
CA ASP A 14 -7.45 -5.43 -1.58
C ASP A 14 -7.37 -6.72 -0.76
N ALA A 15 -6.63 -6.66 0.34
CA ALA A 15 -6.53 -7.73 1.33
C ALA A 15 -6.20 -7.14 2.70
N LEU A 16 -6.47 -7.93 3.75
CA LEU A 16 -6.20 -7.55 5.13
C LEU A 16 -4.71 -7.40 5.44
N SER A 17 -3.85 -8.10 4.70
CA SER A 17 -2.42 -8.14 4.96
C SER A 17 -1.61 -8.51 3.73
N VAL A 18 -0.37 -8.02 3.63
CA VAL A 18 0.58 -8.47 2.59
C VAL A 18 1.17 -9.84 2.92
N ASP A 19 1.20 -10.20 4.19
CA ASP A 19 1.61 -11.50 4.68
C ASP A 19 0.39 -12.44 4.84
N PRO A 20 0.59 -13.76 4.83
CA PRO A 20 -0.42 -14.69 5.34
C PRO A 20 -0.85 -14.30 6.75
N VAL A 21 -2.15 -14.38 7.03
CA VAL A 21 -2.73 -13.93 8.32
C VAL A 21 -2.16 -14.70 9.52
N ASP A 22 -1.72 -15.94 9.30
CA ASP A 22 -1.09 -16.82 10.27
C ASP A 22 0.45 -16.75 10.26
N SER A 23 1.03 -15.80 9.54
CA SER A 23 2.48 -15.61 9.48
C SER A 23 3.03 -15.20 10.85
N PRO A 24 3.97 -15.96 11.44
CA PRO A 24 4.56 -15.62 12.73
C PRO A 24 5.63 -14.52 12.60
N SER A 25 6.11 -14.25 11.39
CA SER A 25 7.33 -13.47 11.15
C SER A 25 7.09 -12.18 10.37
N ASN A 26 5.97 -12.02 9.66
CA ASN A 26 5.68 -10.85 8.81
C ASN A 26 6.85 -10.50 7.87
N ASP A 27 7.41 -11.52 7.21
CA ASP A 27 8.63 -11.37 6.41
C ASP A 27 8.39 -10.47 5.20
N ILE A 28 7.20 -10.49 4.60
CA ILE A 28 6.89 -9.65 3.45
C ILE A 28 6.81 -8.18 3.86
N HIS A 29 6.17 -7.86 4.99
CA HIS A 29 6.21 -6.51 5.58
C HIS A 29 7.65 -6.05 5.79
N LYS A 30 8.49 -6.87 6.44
CA LYS A 30 9.88 -6.51 6.73
C LYS A 30 10.66 -6.19 5.46
N ILE A 31 10.52 -7.00 4.42
CA ILE A 31 11.20 -6.77 3.14
C ILE A 31 10.75 -5.43 2.52
N LEU A 32 9.43 -5.19 2.46
CA LEU A 32 8.88 -3.98 1.82
C LEU A 32 9.20 -2.70 2.62
N LEU A 33 8.92 -2.70 3.92
CA LEU A 33 9.14 -1.53 4.78
C LEU A 33 10.63 -1.19 4.91
N SER A 34 11.52 -2.20 5.02
CA SER A 34 12.97 -1.97 5.07
C SER A 34 13.52 -1.40 3.76
N SER A 35 12.80 -1.58 2.64
CA SER A 35 13.13 -0.95 1.35
C SER A 35 12.54 0.46 1.18
N GLY A 36 11.86 0.99 2.20
CA GLY A 36 11.26 2.32 2.20
C GLY A 36 9.93 2.42 1.46
N LEU A 37 9.33 1.29 1.07
CA LEU A 37 8.00 1.25 0.48
C LEU A 37 6.93 1.36 1.57
N VAL A 38 5.88 2.14 1.31
CA VAL A 38 4.66 2.11 2.14
C VAL A 38 3.73 0.98 1.68
N ILE A 39 2.95 0.43 2.61
CA ILE A 39 1.96 -0.63 2.36
C ILE A 39 0.55 -0.04 2.53
N LEU A 40 -0.31 -0.24 1.53
CA LEU A 40 -1.73 0.15 1.56
C LEU A 40 -2.62 -1.08 1.51
N GLU A 41 -3.24 -1.39 2.64
CA GLU A 41 -4.09 -2.57 2.81
C GLU A 41 -5.57 -2.20 2.69
N ASN A 42 -6.42 -3.21 2.44
CA ASN A 42 -7.87 -3.06 2.37
C ASN A 42 -8.35 -2.01 1.34
N LEU A 43 -7.63 -1.85 0.22
CA LEU A 43 -8.09 -0.99 -0.87
C LEU A 43 -9.39 -1.52 -1.46
N ARG A 44 -10.27 -0.62 -1.90
CA ARG A 44 -11.57 -0.99 -2.48
C ARG A 44 -11.78 -0.30 -3.82
N ASN A 45 -12.72 -0.83 -4.62
CA ASN A 45 -13.11 -0.30 -5.93
C ASN A 45 -11.97 -0.34 -6.96
N LEU A 46 -11.06 -1.32 -6.84
CA LEU A 46 -9.94 -1.49 -7.78
C LEU A 46 -10.42 -1.84 -9.19
N ASP A 47 -11.63 -2.39 -9.33
CA ASP A 47 -12.30 -2.64 -10.61
C ASP A 47 -12.68 -1.34 -11.35
N GLN A 48 -12.77 -0.20 -10.65
CA GLN A 48 -13.21 1.07 -11.22
C GLN A 48 -12.07 1.93 -11.78
N VAL A 49 -10.81 1.63 -11.44
CA VAL A 49 -9.65 2.45 -11.85
C VAL A 49 -9.06 2.05 -13.21
N GLY A 50 -9.43 0.87 -13.72
CA GLY A 50 -8.92 0.35 -14.99
C GLY A 50 -7.42 0.01 -14.96
N TYR A 51 -6.80 -0.05 -16.14
CA TYR A 51 -5.41 -0.51 -16.32
C TYR A 51 -4.43 0.60 -16.73
N ARG A 52 -4.91 1.82 -16.97
CA ARG A 52 -4.04 2.94 -17.35
C ARG A 52 -3.40 3.53 -16.08
N PRO A 53 -2.18 4.07 -16.17
CA PRO A 53 -1.62 4.84 -15.06
C PRO A 53 -2.54 6.00 -14.66
N PHE A 54 -2.70 6.20 -13.36
CA PHE A 54 -3.50 7.28 -12.78
C PHE A 54 -2.79 7.87 -11.57
N CYS A 55 -3.26 9.04 -11.12
CA CYS A 55 -2.75 9.63 -9.88
C CYS A 55 -3.48 9.02 -8.68
N MET A 56 -2.72 8.37 -7.79
CA MET A 56 -3.21 7.88 -6.51
C MET A 56 -2.79 8.82 -5.40
N VAL A 57 -3.74 9.17 -4.53
CA VAL A 57 -3.51 9.97 -3.33
C VAL A 57 -3.87 9.12 -2.11
N ALA A 58 -2.95 8.94 -1.17
CA ALA A 58 -3.17 8.25 0.09
C ALA A 58 -2.85 9.20 1.25
N LEU A 59 -3.88 9.63 1.97
CA LEU A 59 -3.77 10.59 3.07
C LEU A 59 -3.99 9.87 4.41
N PRO A 60 -2.94 9.46 5.14
CA PRO A 60 -3.08 8.88 6.46
C PRO A 60 -3.44 9.96 7.48
N ILE A 61 -4.03 9.53 8.59
CA ILE A 61 -4.15 10.39 9.78
C ILE A 61 -2.75 10.81 10.26
N SER A 62 -2.56 12.11 10.51
CA SER A 62 -1.29 12.66 10.99
C SER A 62 -1.19 12.53 12.50
N LEU A 63 -0.61 11.43 12.97
CA LEU A 63 -0.33 11.17 14.37
C LEU A 63 1.18 11.08 14.58
N THR A 64 1.67 11.66 15.67
CA THR A 64 3.09 11.61 16.04
C THR A 64 3.49 10.21 16.52
N ASP A 65 4.70 9.78 16.17
CA ASP A 65 5.31 8.51 16.60
C ASP A 65 4.48 7.25 16.32
N GLN A 66 3.81 7.20 15.16
CA GLN A 66 3.06 6.02 14.72
C GLN A 66 3.71 5.33 13.53
N ASP A 67 3.59 4.00 13.50
CA ASP A 67 4.10 3.14 12.41
C ASP A 67 3.19 3.15 11.16
N GLY A 68 1.95 3.62 11.32
CA GLY A 68 0.95 3.69 10.27
C GLY A 68 -0.41 4.17 10.81
N GLY A 69 -1.40 4.28 9.93
CA GLY A 69 -2.73 4.67 10.34
C GLY A 69 -3.75 4.58 9.21
N PRO A 70 -5.05 4.62 9.55
CA PRO A 70 -6.10 4.63 8.55
C PRO A 70 -5.93 5.83 7.61
N ALA A 71 -6.17 5.59 6.33
CA ALA A 71 -5.96 6.58 5.27
C ALA A 71 -7.20 6.70 4.38
N ARG A 72 -7.44 7.92 3.89
CA ARG A 72 -8.34 8.11 2.74
C ARG A 72 -7.50 7.93 1.48
N VAL A 73 -7.75 6.84 0.76
CA VAL A 73 -7.10 6.56 -0.53
C VAL A 73 -8.06 6.87 -1.67
N MET A 74 -7.59 7.61 -2.66
CA MET A 74 -8.38 8.03 -3.82
C MET A 74 -7.56 7.90 -5.11
N ALA A 75 -8.21 7.48 -6.18
CA ALA A 75 -7.68 7.57 -7.54
C ALA A 75 -8.29 8.79 -8.24
N VAL A 76 -7.45 9.60 -8.87
CA VAL A 76 -7.87 10.70 -9.75
C VAL A 76 -7.72 10.18 -11.18
N LEU A 77 -8.86 9.95 -11.83
CA LEU A 77 -8.94 9.41 -13.18
C LEU A 77 -9.20 10.56 -14.16
N ASP A 78 -8.44 10.57 -15.26
CA ASP A 78 -8.74 11.44 -16.40
C ASP A 78 -10.03 10.96 -17.07
N LYS A 79 -10.82 11.89 -17.60
CA LYS A 79 -12.04 11.60 -18.36
C LYS A 79 -11.73 11.03 -19.73
#